data_AF-A0A1X0P4P3-F1
#
_entry.id   AF-A0A1X0P4P3-F1
#
_cell.length_a   1.000
_cell.length_b   1.000
_cell.length_c   1.000
_cell.angle_alpha   90.00
_cell.angle_beta   90.00
_cell.angle_gamma   90.00
#
_symmetry.space_group_name_H-M   'P 1'
#
loop_
_entity.id
_entity.type
_entity.pdbx_description
1 polymer ?
#
loop_
_entity_poly.entity_id
_entity_poly.type
_entity_poly.pdbx_seq_one_letter_code
_entity_poly.pdbx_strand_id
1 'polypeptide(L)'
;MTTMFVQLRRVVYLLVLLQCCVCAAYGKSGTKVEGAEPSQEEGNETEVATLDAVKARRTVVDIPTYTTEEINNDKYLKENNNRDFRQAVAKVMVDIKGLSTQYSKGVACLKALDKVVEESEKTVEKAEEATEKIKKLTQRIDKITEKRLVEDGKGTGKEMKVIFLKDDKQKEEFENLLKEIPEALEKAKGKGPDEQMVVAIAQANHTREVCRVVRINVDDVLGSLNNSLNGLIAFPQNDYDKCEMAVRVRDAGKAVHDTMKNVTALMSNVTVFERIILGKAEDQVKDWKSAMEKFELFAQMVEAYNKLDKETQAKVKDGEALASNKEYVVEKGDGLEKIKETVKGPKEEIDNLTDKNNEIAENKKTVAVGKINKTIYDEIDKEDNLLAEEKVKIQKEKEEAARREKEERRRQEEERQKQAAAAEAEAQRIKEEQERKKREEQAKKERDEQAKRDAEEEAKRAVEEKALRDAEKAKAAAKKKRDGAVSPALVHSPLLLLVLCVLGCTFVC
;
A
#
# COMPACT_ATOMS: atom_id res chain seq x y z
N MET A 1 -40.84 1.05 40.16
CA MET A 1 -39.58 1.52 39.54
C MET A 1 -38.52 0.42 39.39
N THR A 2 -38.42 -0.56 40.29
CA THR A 2 -37.43 -1.66 40.21
C THR A 2 -37.69 -2.66 39.09
N THR A 3 -38.94 -2.83 38.64
CA THR A 3 -39.31 -3.76 37.56
C THR A 3 -38.84 -3.32 36.16
N MET A 4 -38.75 -2.02 35.89
CA MET A 4 -38.21 -1.50 34.62
C MET A 4 -36.68 -1.71 34.50
N PHE A 5 -35.95 -1.66 35.63
CA PHE A 5 -34.50 -1.87 35.63
C PHE A 5 -34.11 -3.31 35.28
N VAL A 6 -34.94 -4.28 35.64
CA VAL A 6 -34.72 -5.70 35.30
C VAL A 6 -34.95 -5.96 33.81
N GLN A 7 -35.91 -5.27 33.20
CA GLN A 7 -36.17 -5.38 31.75
C GLN A 7 -35.03 -4.77 30.92
N LEU A 8 -34.52 -3.60 31.32
CA LEU A 8 -33.36 -2.97 30.65
C LEU A 8 -32.11 -3.85 30.71
N ARG A 9 -31.82 -4.50 31.85
CA ARG A 9 -30.67 -5.41 31.95
C ARG A 9 -30.79 -6.60 31.01
N ARG A 10 -32.00 -7.18 30.84
CA ARG A 10 -32.21 -8.31 29.92
C ARG A 10 -32.00 -7.92 28.45
N VAL A 11 -32.39 -6.71 28.05
CA VAL A 11 -32.16 -6.22 26.68
C VAL A 11 -30.67 -6.00 26.41
N VAL A 12 -29.92 -5.46 27.38
CA VAL A 12 -28.47 -5.29 27.24
C VAL A 12 -27.76 -6.65 27.10
N TYR A 13 -28.12 -7.65 27.90
CA TYR A 13 -27.55 -9.00 27.75
C TYR A 13 -27.88 -9.60 26.39
N LEU A 14 -29.10 -9.43 25.87
CA LEU A 14 -29.47 -9.90 24.53
C LEU A 14 -28.65 -9.20 23.43
N LEU A 15 -28.43 -7.89 23.51
CA LEU A 15 -27.63 -7.15 22.54
C LEU A 15 -26.16 -7.60 22.54
N VAL A 16 -25.57 -7.82 23.72
CA VAL A 16 -24.20 -8.35 23.84
C VAL A 16 -24.10 -9.77 23.28
N LEU A 17 -25.10 -10.62 23.53
CA LEU A 17 -25.16 -11.97 22.98
C LEU A 17 -25.32 -11.95 21.45
N LEU A 18 -26.16 -11.06 20.91
CA LEU A 18 -26.35 -10.89 19.48
C LEU A 18 -25.07 -10.38 18.80
N GLN A 19 -24.36 -9.45 19.44
CA GLN A 19 -23.05 -8.97 18.97
C GLN A 19 -22.01 -10.10 18.99
N CYS A 20 -21.96 -10.92 20.04
CA CYS A 20 -21.11 -12.12 20.07
C CYS A 20 -21.46 -13.14 18.98
N CYS A 21 -22.75 -13.38 18.71
CA CYS A 21 -23.20 -14.28 17.65
C CYS A 21 -22.82 -13.76 16.25
N VAL A 22 -22.93 -12.44 16.01
CA VAL A 22 -22.48 -11.83 14.74
C VAL A 22 -20.97 -11.99 14.57
N CYS A 23 -20.18 -11.71 15.62
CA CYS A 23 -18.73 -11.91 15.56
C CYS A 23 -18.34 -13.39 15.33
N ALA A 24 -19.06 -14.34 15.94
CA ALA A 24 -18.81 -15.77 15.75
C ALA A 24 -19.21 -16.27 14.35
N ALA A 25 -20.28 -15.73 13.76
CA ALA A 25 -20.71 -16.07 12.41
C ALA A 25 -19.72 -15.56 11.35
N TYR A 26 -19.17 -14.35 11.53
CA TYR A 26 -18.13 -13.81 10.63
C TYR A 26 -16.79 -14.55 10.73
N GLY A 27 -16.52 -15.29 11.82
CA GLY A 27 -15.29 -16.06 11.97
C GLY A 27 -15.26 -17.41 11.24
N LYS A 28 -16.38 -17.90 10.69
CA LYS A 28 -16.50 -19.28 10.17
C LYS A 28 -16.54 -19.40 8.65
N SER A 29 -16.55 -18.30 7.90
CA SER A 29 -16.61 -18.31 6.42
C SER A 29 -15.27 -18.60 5.72
N GLY A 30 -14.19 -18.89 6.45
CA GLY A 30 -12.88 -19.26 5.88
C GLY A 30 -12.71 -20.74 5.49
N THR A 31 -13.80 -21.53 5.42
CA THR A 31 -13.68 -22.96 5.11
C THR A 31 -13.93 -23.18 3.62
N LYS A 32 -12.86 -23.48 2.86
CA LYS A 32 -12.89 -23.91 1.46
C LYS A 32 -13.93 -25.03 1.26
N VAL A 33 -15.03 -24.72 0.59
CA VAL A 33 -15.95 -25.72 0.03
C VAL A 33 -15.69 -25.75 -1.47
N GLU A 34 -15.03 -26.81 -1.93
CA GLU A 34 -14.94 -27.16 -3.34
C GLU A 34 -16.29 -27.75 -3.77
N GLY A 35 -16.98 -27.11 -4.73
CA GLY A 35 -18.01 -27.78 -5.53
C GLY A 35 -19.43 -27.20 -5.52
N ALA A 36 -19.60 -25.88 -5.62
CA ALA A 36 -20.90 -25.30 -5.99
C ALA A 36 -20.75 -24.21 -7.07
N GLU A 37 -21.58 -24.27 -8.10
CA GLU A 37 -21.60 -23.40 -9.27
C GLU A 37 -21.85 -21.92 -8.92
N PRO A 38 -21.29 -20.97 -9.69
CA PRO A 38 -21.25 -19.56 -9.35
C PRO A 38 -22.58 -18.86 -9.69
N SER A 39 -23.35 -18.52 -8.66
CA SER A 39 -24.27 -17.38 -8.73
C SER A 39 -23.45 -16.09 -8.57
N GLN A 40 -23.69 -15.11 -9.45
CA GLN A 40 -23.10 -13.77 -9.43
C GLN A 40 -23.51 -13.02 -8.15
N GLU A 41 -22.80 -13.25 -7.05
CA GLU A 41 -22.66 -12.27 -5.98
C GLU A 41 -21.44 -11.42 -6.32
N GLU A 42 -21.62 -10.10 -6.38
CA GLU A 42 -20.52 -9.14 -6.45
C GLU A 42 -19.62 -9.36 -5.23
N GLY A 43 -18.59 -10.18 -5.45
CA GLY A 43 -17.64 -10.59 -4.45
C GLY A 43 -16.87 -9.36 -3.96
N ASN A 44 -17.25 -8.87 -2.78
CA ASN A 44 -16.32 -8.22 -1.88
C ASN A 44 -15.31 -9.28 -1.39
N GLU A 45 -14.50 -9.84 -2.30
CA GLU A 45 -13.26 -10.46 -1.90
C GLU A 45 -12.47 -9.36 -1.21
N THR A 46 -12.32 -9.50 0.10
CA THR A 46 -11.47 -8.63 0.90
C THR A 46 -10.06 -8.79 0.36
N GLU A 47 -9.69 -7.97 -0.63
CA GLU A 47 -8.37 -7.97 -1.24
C GLU A 47 -7.38 -7.80 -0.09
N VAL A 48 -6.57 -8.83 0.16
CA VAL A 48 -5.58 -8.80 1.24
C VAL A 48 -4.69 -7.62 0.91
N ALA A 49 -4.71 -6.61 1.78
CA ALA A 49 -3.88 -5.43 1.63
C ALA A 49 -2.44 -5.89 1.36
N THR A 50 -1.89 -5.54 0.20
CA THR A 50 -0.49 -5.74 -0.14
C THR A 50 0.13 -4.37 -0.38
N LEU A 51 1.38 -4.20 0.04
CA LEU A 51 2.15 -2.98 -0.23
C LEU A 51 3.05 -3.21 -1.43
N ASP A 52 2.69 -2.66 -2.58
CA ASP A 52 3.66 -2.41 -3.63
C ASP A 52 4.58 -1.28 -3.15
N ALA A 53 5.72 -1.65 -2.56
CA ALA A 53 6.65 -0.70 -1.96
C ALA A 53 7.21 0.31 -2.97
N VAL A 54 7.35 -0.06 -4.25
CA VAL A 54 7.85 0.86 -5.28
C VAL A 54 6.78 1.89 -5.62
N LYS A 55 5.55 1.44 -5.87
CA LYS A 55 4.41 2.33 -6.11
C LYS A 55 4.15 3.26 -4.92
N ALA A 56 4.19 2.73 -3.70
CA ALA A 56 3.99 3.49 -2.48
C ALA A 56 5.06 4.57 -2.29
N ARG A 57 6.36 4.23 -2.46
CA ARG A 57 7.44 5.22 -2.45
C ARG A 57 7.22 6.30 -3.50
N ARG A 58 6.92 5.91 -4.74
CA ARG A 58 6.66 6.85 -5.84
C ARG A 58 5.54 7.82 -5.49
N THR A 59 4.42 7.34 -4.94
CA THR A 59 3.31 8.21 -4.49
C THR A 59 3.74 9.19 -3.40
N VAL A 60 4.55 8.74 -2.44
CA VAL A 60 5.04 9.58 -1.32
C VAL A 60 6.11 10.57 -1.76
N VAL A 61 6.86 10.32 -2.85
CA VAL A 61 7.88 11.26 -3.34
C VAL A 61 7.42 12.15 -4.49
N ASP A 62 6.39 11.76 -5.25
CA ASP A 62 5.82 12.54 -6.35
C ASP A 62 4.85 13.64 -5.87
N ILE A 63 5.15 14.23 -4.72
CA ILE A 63 4.39 15.34 -4.16
C ILE A 63 4.83 16.62 -4.90
N PRO A 64 3.89 17.49 -5.32
CA PRO A 64 4.24 18.80 -5.84
C PRO A 64 5.15 19.57 -4.87
N THR A 65 6.17 20.26 -5.37
CA THR A 65 7.14 21.01 -4.54
C THR A 65 6.89 22.52 -4.58
N TYR A 66 5.64 22.94 -4.39
CA TYR A 66 5.31 24.36 -4.33
C TYR A 66 5.90 25.03 -3.08
N THR A 67 6.56 26.15 -3.30
CA THR A 67 7.01 27.09 -2.29
C THR A 67 5.85 27.98 -1.83
N THR A 68 5.97 28.56 -0.64
CA THR A 68 4.99 29.53 -0.13
C THR A 68 4.84 30.73 -1.08
N GLU A 69 5.93 31.14 -1.74
CA GLU A 69 5.92 32.21 -2.73
C GLU A 69 5.14 31.83 -4.00
N GLU A 70 5.33 30.63 -4.54
CA GLU A 70 4.56 30.13 -5.69
C GLU A 70 3.06 30.05 -5.37
N ILE A 71 2.69 29.55 -4.18
CA ILE A 71 1.29 29.51 -3.73
C ILE A 71 0.72 30.94 -3.59
N ASN A 72 1.51 31.89 -3.08
CA ASN A 72 1.09 33.27 -2.91
C ASN A 72 0.99 34.06 -4.22
N ASN A 73 1.79 33.68 -5.23
CA ASN A 73 1.87 34.33 -6.53
C ASN A 73 1.01 33.65 -7.61
N ASP A 74 0.42 32.49 -7.31
CA ASP A 74 -0.53 31.83 -8.20
C ASP A 74 -1.66 32.80 -8.57
N LYS A 75 -1.88 32.97 -9.88
CA LYS A 75 -2.79 33.97 -10.43
C LYS A 75 -4.20 33.82 -9.85
N TYR A 76 -4.71 32.60 -9.79
CA TYR A 76 -6.06 32.32 -9.36
C TYR A 76 -6.21 32.52 -7.84
N LEU A 77 -5.23 32.03 -7.07
CA LEU A 77 -5.19 32.19 -5.62
C LEU A 77 -5.04 33.67 -5.19
N LYS A 78 -4.43 34.51 -6.04
CA LYS A 78 -4.24 35.94 -5.79
C LYS A 78 -5.44 36.80 -6.21
N GLU A 79 -6.03 36.55 -7.38
CA GLU A 79 -7.10 37.37 -7.98
C GLU A 79 -8.36 37.46 -7.11
N ASN A 80 -8.70 36.38 -6.40
CA ASN A 80 -9.89 36.34 -5.55
C ASN A 80 -9.67 36.89 -4.12
N ASN A 81 -8.46 37.39 -3.81
CA ASN A 81 -8.03 37.77 -2.46
C ASN A 81 -8.37 36.71 -1.39
N ASN A 82 -8.45 35.44 -1.80
CA ASN A 82 -8.94 34.35 -0.97
C ASN A 82 -7.78 33.79 -0.14
N ARG A 83 -7.44 34.54 0.91
CA ARG A 83 -6.40 34.18 1.89
C ARG A 83 -6.64 32.79 2.45
N ASP A 84 -7.88 32.44 2.74
CA ASP A 84 -8.23 31.16 3.36
C ASP A 84 -7.97 29.99 2.40
N PHE A 85 -8.26 30.17 1.10
CA PHE A 85 -7.98 29.14 0.09
C PHE A 85 -6.47 28.90 -0.08
N ARG A 86 -5.66 29.97 -0.10
CA ARG A 86 -4.19 29.86 -0.08
C ARG A 86 -3.68 29.12 1.15
N GLN A 87 -4.22 29.46 2.33
CA GLN A 87 -3.86 28.80 3.57
C GLN A 87 -4.25 27.32 3.57
N ALA A 88 -5.40 26.95 3.01
CA ALA A 88 -5.82 25.56 2.87
C ALA A 88 -4.86 24.76 1.96
N VAL A 89 -4.50 25.29 0.78
CA VAL A 89 -3.52 24.66 -0.12
C VAL A 89 -2.17 24.49 0.56
N ALA A 90 -1.67 25.56 1.22
CA ALA A 90 -0.40 25.52 1.94
C ALA A 90 -0.44 24.52 3.11
N LYS A 91 -1.55 24.43 3.85
CA LYS A 91 -1.70 23.50 4.96
C LYS A 91 -1.67 22.04 4.50
N VAL A 92 -2.39 21.69 3.43
CA VAL A 92 -2.33 20.35 2.83
C VAL A 92 -0.90 20.02 2.42
N MET A 93 -0.18 20.94 1.78
CA MET A 93 1.21 20.74 1.38
C MET A 93 2.15 20.48 2.57
N VAL A 94 1.96 21.17 3.69
CA VAL A 94 2.74 20.94 4.92
C VAL A 94 2.43 19.55 5.49
N ASP A 95 1.16 19.16 5.56
CA ASP A 95 0.77 17.85 6.08
C ASP A 95 1.30 16.69 5.22
N ILE A 96 1.22 16.83 3.89
CA ILE A 96 1.75 15.82 2.97
C ILE A 96 3.28 15.67 3.14
N LYS A 97 4.03 16.77 3.28
CA LYS A 97 5.48 16.73 3.52
C LYS A 97 5.83 16.04 4.84
N GLY A 98 5.01 16.21 5.88
CA GLY A 98 5.20 15.53 7.16
C GLY A 98 5.01 14.01 7.10
N LEU A 99 4.24 13.51 6.11
CA LEU A 99 3.94 12.08 5.98
C LEU A 99 5.10 11.27 5.42
N SER A 100 6.06 11.84 4.69
CA SER A 100 7.18 11.04 4.15
C SER A 100 8.03 10.42 5.26
N THR A 101 8.31 11.18 6.33
CA THR A 101 9.03 10.65 7.50
C THR A 101 8.21 9.58 8.25
N GLN A 102 6.89 9.76 8.34
CA GLN A 102 6.03 8.78 8.99
C GLN A 102 5.85 7.52 8.14
N TYR A 103 5.89 7.64 6.81
CA TYR A 103 5.92 6.52 5.89
C TYR A 103 7.15 5.62 6.14
N SER A 104 8.36 6.20 6.17
CA SER A 104 9.58 5.45 6.43
C SER A 104 9.53 4.71 7.76
N LYS A 105 9.05 5.39 8.81
CA LYS A 105 8.85 4.77 10.14
C LYS A 105 7.83 3.64 10.11
N GLY A 106 6.70 3.83 9.44
CA GLY A 106 5.67 2.80 9.31
C GLY A 106 6.18 1.56 8.57
N VAL A 107 6.87 1.75 7.45
CA VAL A 107 7.46 0.66 6.65
C VAL A 107 8.59 -0.06 7.40
N ALA A 108 9.46 0.67 8.11
CA ALA A 108 10.49 0.07 8.94
C ALA A 108 9.89 -0.78 10.06
N CYS A 109 8.82 -0.29 10.69
CA CYS A 109 8.08 -1.04 11.70
C CYS A 109 7.43 -2.31 11.14
N LEU A 110 6.86 -2.27 9.94
CA LEU A 110 6.33 -3.45 9.27
C LEU A 110 7.40 -4.53 9.12
N LYS A 111 8.56 -4.17 8.55
CA LYS A 111 9.68 -5.11 8.37
C LYS A 111 10.20 -5.68 9.70
N ALA A 112 10.28 -4.83 10.74
CA ALA A 112 10.72 -5.25 12.07
C ALA A 112 9.72 -6.23 12.71
N LEU A 113 8.42 -5.94 12.59
CA LEU A 113 7.35 -6.83 13.06
C LEU A 113 7.35 -8.16 12.31
N ASP A 114 7.45 -8.15 10.98
CA ASP A 114 7.49 -9.37 10.16
C ASP A 114 8.66 -10.29 10.57
N LYS A 115 9.84 -9.71 10.77
CA LYS A 115 11.02 -10.46 11.22
C LYS A 115 10.82 -11.10 12.59
N VAL A 116 10.27 -10.34 13.53
CA VAL A 116 9.98 -10.81 14.89
C VAL A 116 8.92 -11.91 14.88
N VAL A 117 7.90 -11.76 14.04
CA VAL A 117 6.85 -12.76 13.83
C VAL A 117 7.47 -14.06 13.31
N GLU A 118 8.32 -14.00 12.30
CA GLU A 118 9.00 -15.18 11.73
C GLU A 118 9.90 -15.88 12.75
N GLU A 119 10.68 -15.12 13.53
CA GLU A 119 11.53 -15.66 14.60
C GLU A 119 10.69 -16.30 15.72
N SER A 120 9.58 -15.67 16.10
CA SER A 120 8.66 -16.18 17.12
C SER A 120 7.94 -17.44 16.65
N GLU A 121 7.49 -17.50 15.39
CA GLU A 121 6.83 -18.67 14.82
C GLU A 121 7.74 -19.90 14.86
N LYS A 122 9.01 -19.74 14.45
CA LYS A 122 10.01 -20.82 14.51
C LYS A 122 10.21 -21.35 15.93
N THR A 123 10.24 -20.46 16.93
CA THR A 123 10.41 -20.89 18.34
C THR A 123 9.17 -21.61 18.87
N VAL A 124 7.96 -21.14 18.52
CA VAL A 124 6.70 -21.79 18.88
C VAL A 124 6.57 -23.17 18.26
N GLU A 125 6.86 -23.31 16.97
CA GLU A 125 6.79 -24.58 16.24
C GLU A 125 7.77 -25.60 16.82
N LYS A 126 9.02 -25.18 17.08
CA LYS A 126 10.06 -26.03 17.69
C LYS A 126 9.61 -26.60 19.05
N ALA A 127 8.84 -25.84 19.83
CA ALA A 127 8.40 -26.22 21.18
C ALA A 127 7.01 -26.88 21.24
N GLU A 128 6.24 -26.88 20.16
CA GLU A 128 4.83 -27.29 20.18
C GLU A 128 4.66 -28.77 20.55
N GLU A 129 5.35 -29.68 19.87
CA GLU A 129 5.26 -31.12 20.11
C GLU A 129 5.65 -31.47 21.57
N ALA A 130 6.75 -30.89 22.05
CA ALA A 130 7.25 -31.14 23.40
C ALA A 130 6.29 -30.59 24.46
N THR A 131 5.71 -29.41 24.23
CA THR A 131 4.72 -28.79 25.12
C THR A 131 3.45 -29.64 25.21
N GLU A 132 2.92 -30.12 24.08
CA GLU A 132 1.73 -30.98 24.08
C GLU A 132 1.95 -32.31 24.80
N LYS A 133 3.15 -32.89 24.67
CA LYS A 133 3.50 -34.10 25.42
C LYS A 133 3.53 -33.84 26.92
N ILE A 134 4.12 -32.73 27.36
CA ILE A 134 4.19 -32.36 28.78
C ILE A 134 2.79 -32.05 29.33
N LYS A 135 1.94 -31.35 28.58
CA LYS A 135 0.54 -31.11 28.96
C LYS A 135 -0.20 -32.42 29.24
N LYS A 136 -0.10 -33.40 28.35
CA LYS A 136 -0.73 -34.72 28.52
C LYS A 136 -0.26 -35.41 29.81
N LEU A 137 1.03 -35.34 30.12
CA LEU A 137 1.58 -35.88 31.37
C LEU A 137 1.02 -35.16 32.60
N THR A 138 0.94 -33.83 32.58
CA THR A 138 0.37 -33.07 33.71
C THR A 138 -1.12 -33.38 33.92
N GLN A 139 -1.89 -33.57 32.85
CA GLN A 139 -3.30 -33.96 32.92
C GLN A 139 -3.48 -35.35 33.53
N ARG A 140 -2.60 -36.30 33.18
CA ARG A 140 -2.59 -37.65 33.78
C ARG A 140 -2.26 -37.60 35.27
N ILE A 141 -1.30 -36.76 35.69
CA ILE A 141 -1.02 -36.51 37.11
C ILE A 141 -2.28 -35.96 37.82
N ASP A 142 -2.93 -34.94 37.26
CA ASP A 142 -4.15 -34.35 37.87
C ASP A 142 -5.31 -35.37 37.93
N LYS A 143 -5.37 -36.33 37.00
CA LYS A 143 -6.36 -37.40 36.99
C LYS A 143 -6.14 -38.39 38.13
N ILE A 144 -4.90 -38.82 38.37
CA ILE A 144 -4.61 -39.85 39.38
C ILE A 144 -4.34 -39.29 40.77
N THR A 145 -4.09 -38.00 40.87
CA THR A 145 -3.71 -37.36 42.13
C THR A 145 -4.66 -36.27 42.59
N GLU A 146 -4.73 -36.06 43.89
CA GLU A 146 -5.44 -34.95 44.52
C GLU A 146 -4.53 -34.13 45.39
N LYS A 147 -4.80 -32.82 45.46
CA LYS A 147 -4.04 -31.88 46.28
C LYS A 147 -4.71 -31.75 47.63
N ARG A 148 -3.95 -31.95 48.70
CA ARG A 148 -4.39 -31.68 50.08
C ARG A 148 -3.42 -30.70 50.74
N LEU A 149 -3.96 -29.88 51.63
CA LEU A 149 -3.17 -29.03 52.52
C LEU A 149 -2.92 -29.85 53.79
N VAL A 150 -1.65 -29.97 54.17
CA VAL A 150 -1.22 -30.69 55.38
C VAL A 150 -0.40 -29.72 56.21
N GLU A 151 -0.58 -29.70 57.52
CA GLU A 151 0.30 -28.92 58.40
C GLU A 151 1.73 -29.48 58.33
N ASP A 152 2.74 -28.61 58.39
CA ASP A 152 4.15 -28.98 58.22
C ASP A 152 4.73 -29.88 59.33
N GLY A 153 3.93 -30.26 60.32
CA GLY A 153 4.31 -31.10 61.47
C GLY A 153 5.30 -30.43 62.43
N LYS A 154 5.70 -29.19 62.18
CA LYS A 154 6.66 -28.44 63.01
C LYS A 154 5.98 -27.52 64.02
N GLY A 155 4.66 -27.58 64.13
CA GLY A 155 3.86 -26.70 64.99
C GLY A 155 3.88 -25.24 64.55
N THR A 156 4.34 -24.93 63.32
CA THR A 156 4.39 -23.54 62.83
C THR A 156 3.04 -23.04 62.35
N GLY A 157 2.05 -23.94 62.20
CA GLY A 157 0.77 -23.66 61.55
C GLY A 157 0.88 -23.44 60.04
N LYS A 158 2.06 -23.67 59.44
CA LYS A 158 2.24 -23.52 58.00
C LYS A 158 1.69 -24.74 57.29
N GLU A 159 0.75 -24.50 56.38
CA GLU A 159 0.23 -25.53 55.49
C GLU A 159 1.20 -25.75 54.32
N MET A 160 1.52 -27.01 54.06
CA MET A 160 2.19 -27.46 52.85
C MET A 160 1.18 -28.10 51.89
N LYS A 161 1.26 -27.75 50.61
CA LYS A 161 0.53 -28.44 49.56
C LYS A 161 1.23 -29.78 49.31
N VAL A 162 0.46 -30.85 49.37
CA VAL A 162 0.92 -32.21 49.11
C VAL A 162 -0.01 -32.87 48.10
N ILE A 163 0.56 -33.70 47.25
CA ILE A 163 -0.18 -34.52 46.28
C ILE A 163 -0.31 -35.95 46.82
N PHE A 164 -1.50 -36.53 46.72
CA PHE A 164 -1.80 -37.91 47.11
C PHE A 164 -2.44 -38.68 45.95
N LEU A 165 -2.23 -39.99 45.88
CA LEU A 165 -3.00 -40.85 44.97
C LEU A 165 -4.46 -40.88 45.42
N LYS A 166 -5.39 -40.75 44.47
CA LYS A 166 -6.84 -40.78 44.77
C LYS A 166 -7.33 -42.15 45.20
N ASP A 167 -6.81 -43.21 44.57
CA ASP A 167 -7.23 -44.59 44.82
C ASP A 167 -6.12 -45.59 44.45
N ASP A 168 -6.22 -46.81 44.97
CA ASP A 168 -5.26 -47.90 44.71
C ASP A 168 -5.27 -48.40 43.25
N LYS A 169 -6.34 -48.15 42.47
CA LYS A 169 -6.43 -48.56 41.07
C LYS A 169 -5.56 -47.69 40.16
N GLN A 170 -5.08 -46.55 40.64
CA GLN A 170 -4.17 -45.69 39.90
C GLN A 170 -2.69 -46.13 39.99
N LYS A 171 -2.36 -47.20 40.73
CA LYS A 171 -0.98 -47.65 40.97
C LYS A 171 -0.20 -47.96 39.68
N GLU A 172 -0.84 -48.61 38.71
CA GLU A 172 -0.24 -48.92 37.40
C GLU A 172 0.05 -47.64 36.60
N GLU A 173 -0.93 -46.73 36.53
CA GLU A 173 -0.78 -45.46 35.81
C GLU A 173 0.28 -44.56 36.46
N PHE A 174 0.40 -44.60 37.80
CA PHE A 174 1.47 -43.95 38.53
C PHE A 174 2.85 -44.48 38.12
N GLU A 175 3.06 -45.81 38.04
CA GLU A 175 4.33 -46.39 37.57
C GLU A 175 4.65 -46.01 36.12
N ASN A 176 3.64 -45.95 35.25
CA ASN A 176 3.83 -45.49 33.88
C ASN A 176 4.33 -44.05 33.86
N LEU A 177 3.74 -43.16 34.65
CA LEU A 177 4.20 -41.76 34.78
C LEU A 177 5.65 -41.65 35.30
N LEU A 178 6.06 -42.50 36.24
CA LEU A 178 7.44 -42.53 36.74
C LEU A 178 8.47 -42.79 35.63
N LYS A 179 8.12 -43.57 34.62
CA LYS A 179 8.99 -43.87 33.47
C LYS A 179 8.87 -42.81 32.37
N GLU A 180 7.64 -42.41 32.06
CA GLU A 180 7.36 -41.52 30.93
C GLU A 180 7.81 -40.08 31.16
N ILE A 181 7.75 -39.55 32.39
CA ILE A 181 8.14 -38.16 32.67
C ILE A 181 9.63 -37.93 32.38
N PRO A 182 10.58 -38.71 32.94
CA PRO A 182 12.00 -38.53 32.63
C PRO A 182 12.30 -38.71 31.13
N GLU A 183 11.68 -39.70 30.49
CA GLU A 183 11.85 -39.92 29.04
C GLU A 183 11.32 -38.76 28.19
N ALA A 184 10.20 -38.16 28.59
CA ALA A 184 9.65 -37.00 27.92
C ALA A 184 10.53 -35.77 28.07
N LEU A 185 11.03 -35.52 29.29
CA LEU A 185 11.94 -34.41 29.57
C LEU A 185 13.26 -34.55 28.81
N GLU A 186 13.85 -35.76 28.76
CA GLU A 186 15.08 -35.98 28.00
C GLU A 186 14.86 -35.82 26.50
N LYS A 187 13.74 -36.33 25.95
CA LYS A 187 13.38 -36.13 24.52
C LYS A 187 13.07 -34.67 24.20
N ALA A 188 12.63 -33.90 25.18
CA ALA A 188 12.31 -32.48 25.04
C ALA A 188 13.51 -31.55 25.26
N LYS A 189 14.68 -32.10 25.61
CA LYS A 189 15.92 -31.35 25.79
C LYS A 189 16.28 -30.58 24.52
N GLY A 190 16.40 -29.26 24.65
CA GLY A 190 16.62 -28.35 23.53
C GLY A 190 15.42 -28.13 22.59
N LYS A 191 14.27 -28.76 22.86
CA LYS A 191 12.99 -28.52 22.19
C LYS A 191 12.00 -27.71 23.03
N GLY A 192 12.14 -27.72 24.36
CA GLY A 192 11.31 -26.86 25.22
C GLY A 192 11.60 -25.37 25.07
N PRO A 193 10.79 -24.51 25.72
CA PRO A 193 11.09 -23.11 25.87
C PRO A 193 12.49 -22.91 26.44
N ASP A 194 13.34 -22.29 25.65
CA ASP A 194 14.72 -22.00 26.00
C ASP A 194 14.91 -20.48 26.18
N GLU A 195 16.13 -20.08 26.48
CA GLU A 195 16.48 -18.67 26.61
C GLU A 195 16.13 -17.85 25.35
N GLN A 196 16.30 -18.44 24.16
CA GLN A 196 16.04 -17.74 22.90
C GLN A 196 14.57 -17.40 22.75
N MET A 197 13.67 -18.31 23.14
CA MET A 197 12.23 -18.08 23.11
C MET A 197 11.82 -16.93 24.04
N VAL A 198 12.37 -16.85 25.26
CA VAL A 198 12.05 -15.76 26.20
C VAL A 198 12.62 -14.42 25.71
N VAL A 199 13.80 -14.42 25.10
CA VAL A 199 14.35 -13.24 24.43
C VAL A 199 13.48 -12.81 23.24
N ALA A 200 13.00 -13.75 22.42
CA ALA A 200 12.11 -13.46 21.30
C ALA A 200 10.79 -12.84 21.76
N ILE A 201 10.17 -13.39 22.82
CA ILE A 201 8.97 -12.80 23.45
C ILE A 201 9.22 -11.37 23.91
N ALA A 202 10.37 -11.10 24.54
CA ALA A 202 10.72 -9.76 25.00
C ALA A 202 10.97 -8.79 23.83
N GLN A 203 11.68 -9.23 22.79
CA GLN A 203 11.92 -8.46 21.57
C GLN A 203 10.61 -8.11 20.88
N ALA A 204 9.68 -9.05 20.80
CA ALA A 204 8.40 -8.85 20.16
C ALA A 204 7.53 -7.87 20.93
N ASN A 205 7.36 -8.08 22.24
CA ASN A 205 6.64 -7.12 23.09
C ASN A 205 7.22 -5.71 22.98
N HIS A 206 8.54 -5.55 22.93
CA HIS A 206 9.16 -4.24 22.72
C HIS A 206 8.91 -3.68 21.32
N THR A 207 9.07 -4.48 20.27
CA THR A 207 8.80 -4.10 18.88
C THR A 207 7.34 -3.63 18.73
N ARG A 208 6.39 -4.35 19.34
CA ARG A 208 4.98 -3.98 19.39
C ARG A 208 4.76 -2.60 20.01
N GLU A 209 5.37 -2.31 21.16
CA GLU A 209 5.18 -1.02 21.82
C GLU A 209 5.80 0.13 21.01
N VAL A 210 6.99 -0.06 20.44
CA VAL A 210 7.62 0.93 19.54
C VAL A 210 6.74 1.18 18.32
N CYS A 211 6.28 0.12 17.66
CA CYS A 211 5.48 0.23 16.44
C CYS A 211 4.06 0.69 16.70
N ARG A 212 3.52 0.50 17.91
CA ARG A 212 2.29 1.14 18.36
C ARG A 212 2.44 2.66 18.41
N VAL A 213 3.55 3.17 18.96
CA VAL A 213 3.82 4.62 18.99
C VAL A 213 3.97 5.17 17.57
N VAL A 214 4.69 4.47 16.69
CA VAL A 214 4.81 4.84 15.27
C VAL A 214 3.44 4.89 14.60
N ARG A 215 2.60 3.87 14.80
CA ARG A 215 1.24 3.84 14.26
C ARG A 215 0.41 5.03 14.74
N ILE A 216 0.42 5.34 16.04
CA ILE A 216 -0.31 6.49 16.58
C ILE A 216 0.13 7.78 15.88
N ASN A 217 1.44 7.97 15.71
CA ASN A 217 1.95 9.14 14.99
C ASN A 217 1.50 9.16 13.51
N VAL A 218 1.44 8.01 12.84
CA VAL A 218 0.92 7.90 11.48
C VAL A 218 -0.57 8.27 11.43
N ASP A 219 -1.38 7.69 12.33
CA ASP A 219 -2.83 7.93 12.43
C ASP A 219 -3.12 9.42 12.74
N ASP A 220 -2.33 10.05 13.60
CA ASP A 220 -2.45 11.49 13.93
C ASP A 220 -2.18 12.38 12.71
N VAL A 221 -1.11 12.10 11.96
CA VAL A 221 -0.79 12.88 10.74
C VAL A 221 -1.80 12.59 9.62
N LEU A 222 -2.28 11.36 9.49
CA LEU A 222 -3.39 11.01 8.59
C LEU A 222 -4.66 11.79 8.92
N GLY A 223 -5.01 11.89 10.20
CA GLY A 223 -6.14 12.69 10.68
C GLY A 223 -5.98 14.17 10.34
N SER A 224 -4.79 14.74 10.55
CA SER A 224 -4.46 16.12 10.16
C SER A 224 -4.61 16.32 8.65
N LEU A 225 -4.05 15.43 7.83
CA LEU A 225 -4.15 15.52 6.37
C LEU A 225 -5.60 15.41 5.90
N ASN A 226 -6.37 14.48 6.42
CA ASN A 226 -7.79 14.32 6.07
C ASN A 226 -8.59 15.58 6.41
N ASN A 227 -8.34 16.20 7.57
CA ASN A 227 -8.97 17.46 7.95
C ASN A 227 -8.60 18.60 6.99
N SER A 228 -7.32 18.70 6.60
CA SER A 228 -6.84 19.71 5.66
C SER A 228 -7.40 19.50 4.25
N LEU A 229 -7.51 18.24 3.78
CA LEU A 229 -8.14 17.90 2.51
C LEU A 229 -9.63 18.27 2.51
N ASN A 230 -10.36 17.99 3.59
CA ASN A 230 -11.76 18.37 3.74
C ASN A 230 -11.92 19.90 3.76
N GLY A 231 -11.03 20.62 4.45
CA GLY A 231 -10.99 22.07 4.43
C GLY A 231 -10.74 22.64 3.03
N LEU A 232 -9.88 21.99 2.24
CA LEU A 232 -9.61 22.37 0.85
C LEU A 232 -10.79 22.08 -0.08
N ILE A 233 -11.51 20.97 0.13
CA ILE A 233 -12.67 20.56 -0.70
C ILE A 233 -13.94 21.36 -0.33
N ALA A 234 -14.01 21.97 0.85
CA ALA A 234 -15.15 22.79 1.28
C ALA A 234 -15.30 24.11 0.49
N PHE A 235 -14.27 24.53 -0.25
CA PHE A 235 -14.38 25.69 -1.14
C PHE A 235 -15.33 25.40 -2.31
N PRO A 236 -16.09 26.39 -2.82
CA PRO A 236 -17.00 26.19 -3.93
C PRO A 236 -16.31 25.49 -5.11
N GLN A 237 -16.95 24.44 -5.64
CA GLN A 237 -16.37 23.61 -6.70
C GLN A 237 -15.92 24.44 -7.92
N ASN A 238 -16.68 25.46 -8.28
CA ASN A 238 -16.35 26.40 -9.36
C ASN A 238 -15.05 27.17 -9.14
N ASP A 239 -14.65 27.41 -7.90
CA ASP A 239 -13.41 28.11 -7.60
C ASP A 239 -12.24 27.15 -7.45
N TYR A 240 -12.51 26.01 -6.83
CA TYR A 240 -11.54 24.94 -6.63
C TYR A 240 -11.05 24.34 -7.96
N ASP A 241 -11.97 23.96 -8.86
CA ASP A 241 -11.64 23.28 -10.13
C ASP A 241 -10.90 24.20 -11.13
N LYS A 242 -10.96 25.53 -10.92
CA LYS A 242 -10.23 26.51 -11.74
C LYS A 242 -8.78 26.70 -11.31
N CYS A 243 -8.41 26.28 -10.10
CA CYS A 243 -7.05 26.37 -9.60
C CYS A 243 -6.31 25.05 -9.83
N GLU A 244 -5.57 24.95 -10.94
CA GLU A 244 -4.79 23.75 -11.26
C GLU A 244 -3.85 23.32 -10.13
N MET A 245 -3.24 24.29 -9.42
CA MET A 245 -2.40 24.03 -8.26
C MET A 245 -3.17 23.33 -7.13
N ALA A 246 -4.36 23.83 -6.77
CA ALA A 246 -5.18 23.22 -5.72
C ALA A 246 -5.68 21.82 -6.09
N VAL A 247 -5.98 21.58 -7.37
CA VAL A 247 -6.32 20.26 -7.92
C VAL A 247 -5.17 19.28 -7.73
N ARG A 248 -3.97 19.63 -8.20
CA ARG A 248 -2.77 18.80 -8.06
C ARG A 248 -2.42 18.51 -6.60
N VAL A 249 -2.53 19.51 -5.71
CA VAL A 249 -2.25 19.34 -4.27
C VAL A 249 -3.25 18.40 -3.60
N ARG A 250 -4.55 18.50 -3.92
CA ARG A 250 -5.56 17.56 -3.41
C ARG A 250 -5.29 16.15 -3.90
N ASP A 251 -5.03 15.98 -5.19
CA ASP A 251 -4.88 14.65 -5.78
C ASP A 251 -3.64 13.95 -5.22
N ALA A 252 -2.53 14.67 -5.08
CA ALA A 252 -1.36 14.19 -4.36
C ALA A 252 -1.68 13.87 -2.90
N GLY A 253 -2.42 14.74 -2.21
CA GLY A 253 -2.82 14.50 -0.82
C GLY A 253 -3.70 13.27 -0.64
N LYS A 254 -4.68 13.04 -1.53
CA LYS A 254 -5.50 11.83 -1.53
C LYS A 254 -4.65 10.58 -1.77
N ALA A 255 -3.78 10.61 -2.78
CA ALA A 255 -2.91 9.47 -3.09
C ALA A 255 -1.97 9.10 -1.92
N VAL A 256 -1.39 10.11 -1.26
CA VAL A 256 -0.54 9.91 -0.06
C VAL A 256 -1.38 9.43 1.11
N HIS A 257 -2.56 10.00 1.35
CA HIS A 257 -3.48 9.56 2.40
C HIS A 257 -3.84 8.07 2.23
N ASP A 258 -4.21 7.65 1.01
CA ASP A 258 -4.61 6.26 0.74
C ASP A 258 -3.42 5.30 0.87
N THR A 259 -2.23 5.72 0.44
CA THR A 259 -0.99 4.96 0.63
C THR A 259 -0.69 4.75 2.12
N MET A 260 -0.80 5.81 2.92
CA MET A 260 -0.54 5.77 4.36
C MET A 260 -1.60 4.97 5.12
N LYS A 261 -2.86 5.04 4.69
CA LYS A 261 -3.94 4.18 5.20
C LYS A 261 -3.68 2.70 4.91
N ASN A 262 -3.11 2.37 3.75
CA ASN A 262 -2.68 0.99 3.46
C ASN A 262 -1.56 0.53 4.41
N VAL A 263 -0.57 1.39 4.68
CA VAL A 263 0.50 1.11 5.66
C VAL A 263 -0.07 0.84 7.05
N THR A 264 -1.03 1.64 7.54
CA THR A 264 -1.63 1.42 8.87
C THR A 264 -2.52 0.17 8.93
N ALA A 265 -3.19 -0.18 7.83
CA ALA A 265 -3.94 -1.43 7.69
C ALA A 265 -3.01 -2.64 7.78
N LEU A 266 -1.89 -2.62 7.05
CA LEU A 266 -0.86 -3.66 7.11
C LEU A 266 -0.25 -3.80 8.50
N MET A 267 0.08 -2.67 9.15
CA MET A 267 0.61 -2.71 10.53
C MET A 267 -0.40 -3.35 11.47
N SER A 268 -1.68 -3.05 11.31
CA SER A 268 -2.75 -3.67 12.09
C SER A 268 -2.81 -5.18 11.89
N ASN A 269 -2.72 -5.65 10.65
CA ASN A 269 -2.75 -7.07 10.33
C ASN A 269 -1.57 -7.80 10.96
N VAL A 270 -0.34 -7.30 10.76
CA VAL A 270 0.87 -7.93 11.32
C VAL A 270 0.83 -7.93 12.85
N THR A 271 0.40 -6.84 13.49
CA THR A 271 0.24 -6.79 14.96
C THR A 271 -0.80 -7.77 15.50
N VAL A 272 -1.83 -8.14 14.71
CA VAL A 272 -2.77 -9.19 15.12
C VAL A 272 -2.12 -10.58 15.06
N PHE A 273 -1.42 -10.89 13.96
CA PHE A 273 -0.68 -12.15 13.83
C PHE A 273 0.40 -12.29 14.92
N GLU A 274 1.15 -11.23 15.17
CA GLU A 274 2.13 -11.14 16.23
C GLU A 274 1.51 -11.47 17.60
N ARG A 275 0.36 -10.86 17.95
CA ARG A 275 -0.32 -11.16 19.22
C ARG A 275 -0.73 -12.62 19.36
N ILE A 276 -1.16 -13.26 18.28
CA ILE A 276 -1.54 -14.68 18.30
C ILE A 276 -0.30 -15.54 18.55
N ILE A 277 0.79 -15.30 17.84
CA ILE A 277 2.03 -16.08 17.96
C ILE A 277 2.67 -15.84 19.33
N LEU A 278 2.71 -14.60 19.81
CA LEU A 278 3.22 -14.28 21.14
C LEU A 278 2.36 -14.87 22.25
N GLY A 279 1.04 -14.85 22.10
CA GLY A 279 0.15 -15.52 23.04
C GLY A 279 0.46 -17.01 23.16
N LYS A 280 0.65 -17.69 22.02
CA LYS A 280 1.07 -19.10 21.99
C LYS A 280 2.43 -19.30 22.67
N ALA A 281 3.40 -18.44 22.39
CA ALA A 281 4.73 -18.53 22.98
C ALA A 281 4.70 -18.34 24.51
N GLU A 282 3.99 -17.32 24.99
CA GLU A 282 3.80 -17.06 26.42
C GLU A 282 3.06 -18.20 27.11
N ASP A 283 2.03 -18.77 26.47
CA ASP A 283 1.30 -19.92 26.97
C ASP A 283 2.20 -21.16 27.06
N GLN A 284 3.03 -21.44 26.06
CA GLN A 284 4.00 -22.54 26.11
C GLN A 284 4.97 -22.37 27.29
N VAL A 285 5.56 -21.18 27.48
CA VAL A 285 6.45 -20.90 28.63
C VAL A 285 5.71 -21.14 29.96
N LYS A 286 4.46 -20.67 30.06
CA LYS A 286 3.62 -20.84 31.25
C LYS A 286 3.24 -22.29 31.52
N ASP A 287 2.90 -23.04 30.47
CA ASP A 287 2.55 -24.46 30.55
C ASP A 287 3.74 -25.28 31.02
N TRP A 288 4.93 -24.98 30.50
CA TRP A 288 6.18 -25.60 30.94
C TRP A 288 6.49 -25.27 32.38
N LYS A 289 6.37 -23.99 32.79
CA LYS A 289 6.55 -23.60 34.20
C LYS A 289 5.61 -24.35 35.12
N SER A 290 4.31 -24.38 34.79
CA SER A 290 3.31 -25.10 35.58
C SER A 290 3.58 -26.60 35.62
N ALA A 291 4.06 -27.18 34.52
CA ALA A 291 4.42 -28.59 34.47
C ALA A 291 5.63 -28.92 35.35
N MET A 292 6.68 -28.10 35.33
CA MET A 292 7.86 -28.32 36.19
C MET A 292 7.49 -28.24 37.67
N GLU A 293 6.66 -27.26 38.07
CA GLU A 293 6.14 -27.17 39.44
C GLU A 293 5.32 -28.42 39.83
N LYS A 294 4.49 -28.93 38.91
CA LYS A 294 3.70 -30.15 39.15
C LYS A 294 4.58 -31.40 39.24
N PHE A 295 5.57 -31.55 38.36
CA PHE A 295 6.48 -32.69 38.38
C PHE A 295 7.34 -32.70 39.63
N GLU A 296 7.80 -31.54 40.09
CA GLU A 296 8.51 -31.43 41.37
C GLU A 296 7.60 -31.81 42.55
N LEU A 297 6.36 -31.30 42.58
CA LEU A 297 5.42 -31.63 43.64
C LEU A 297 5.04 -33.12 43.63
N PHE A 298 4.95 -33.73 42.45
CA PHE A 298 4.77 -35.16 42.26
C PHE A 298 5.99 -35.95 42.78
N ALA A 299 7.21 -35.51 42.47
CA ALA A 299 8.44 -36.13 42.97
C ALA A 299 8.57 -36.05 44.50
N GLN A 300 8.03 -35.00 45.13
CA GLN A 300 8.04 -34.82 46.59
C GLN A 300 7.02 -35.69 47.35
N MET A 301 6.24 -36.54 46.67
CA MET A 301 5.22 -37.38 47.32
C MET A 301 5.82 -38.25 48.45
N VAL A 302 6.99 -38.88 48.24
CA VAL A 302 7.65 -39.72 49.27
C VAL A 302 8.00 -38.91 50.52
N GLU A 303 8.60 -37.74 50.34
CA GLU A 303 8.95 -36.86 51.45
C GLU A 303 7.72 -36.44 52.25
N ALA A 304 6.62 -36.16 51.56
CA ALA A 304 5.38 -35.77 52.20
C ALA A 304 4.71 -36.93 52.95
N TYR A 305 4.71 -38.14 52.39
CA TYR A 305 4.26 -39.35 53.09
C TYR A 305 5.10 -39.67 54.33
N ASN A 306 6.40 -39.40 54.28
CA ASN A 306 7.31 -39.60 55.42
C ASN A 306 7.13 -38.55 56.53
N LYS A 307 6.69 -37.34 56.19
CA LYS A 307 6.43 -36.25 57.16
C LYS A 307 5.07 -36.36 57.86
N LEU A 308 4.12 -37.12 57.29
CA LEU A 308 2.84 -37.40 57.93
C LEU A 308 3.04 -38.19 59.22
N ASP A 309 2.81 -37.55 60.38
CA ASP A 309 2.81 -38.24 61.67
C ASP A 309 1.66 -39.27 61.75
N LYS A 310 1.75 -40.19 62.71
CA LYS A 310 0.76 -41.26 62.88
C LYS A 310 -0.64 -40.71 63.23
N GLU A 311 -0.71 -39.56 63.88
CA GLU A 311 -1.97 -38.95 64.33
C GLU A 311 -2.73 -38.32 63.15
N THR A 312 -2.00 -37.69 62.24
CA THR A 312 -2.51 -37.10 61.00
C THR A 312 -2.91 -38.19 60.02
N GLN A 313 -2.18 -39.30 59.95
CA GLN A 313 -2.61 -40.49 59.20
C GLN A 313 -3.95 -41.05 59.72
N ALA A 314 -4.13 -41.09 61.04
CA ALA A 314 -5.37 -41.57 61.67
C ALA A 314 -6.56 -40.61 61.53
N LYS A 315 -6.32 -39.30 61.40
CA LYS A 315 -7.37 -38.27 61.25
C LYS A 315 -7.92 -38.15 59.82
N VAL A 316 -7.21 -38.67 58.82
CA VAL A 316 -7.72 -38.73 57.44
C VAL A 316 -8.85 -39.76 57.39
N LYS A 317 -10.04 -39.33 56.95
CA LYS A 317 -11.27 -40.16 56.92
C LYS A 317 -11.15 -41.48 56.14
N ASP A 318 -10.12 -41.61 55.30
CA ASP A 318 -9.77 -42.81 54.51
C ASP A 318 -8.40 -43.39 54.93
N GLY A 319 -8.16 -43.55 56.23
CA GLY A 319 -6.86 -43.94 56.79
C GLY A 319 -6.26 -45.22 56.20
N GLU A 320 -7.07 -46.22 55.85
CA GLU A 320 -6.60 -47.48 55.24
C GLU A 320 -6.07 -47.29 53.81
N ALA A 321 -6.79 -46.55 52.96
CA ALA A 321 -6.35 -46.26 51.58
C ALA A 321 -5.09 -45.38 51.58
N LEU A 322 -4.99 -44.43 52.53
CA LEU A 322 -3.81 -43.59 52.68
C LEU A 322 -2.58 -44.41 53.11
N ALA A 323 -2.76 -45.40 53.99
CA ALA A 323 -1.68 -46.28 54.45
C ALA A 323 -1.17 -47.18 53.32
N SER A 324 -2.07 -47.78 52.54
CA SER A 324 -1.68 -48.61 51.38
C SER A 324 -0.94 -47.78 50.32
N ASN A 325 -1.43 -46.57 50.03
CA ASN A 325 -0.76 -45.67 49.10
C ASN A 325 0.61 -45.20 49.62
N LYS A 326 0.75 -44.99 50.94
CA LYS A 326 2.03 -44.61 51.55
C LYS A 326 3.09 -45.66 51.32
N GLU A 327 2.80 -46.92 51.66
CA GLU A 327 3.77 -48.02 51.51
C GLU A 327 4.20 -48.17 50.04
N TYR A 328 3.22 -48.12 49.13
CA TYR A 328 3.47 -48.21 47.69
C TYR A 328 4.32 -47.05 47.16
N VAL A 329 4.00 -45.81 47.52
CA VAL A 329 4.74 -44.62 47.06
C VAL A 329 6.18 -44.63 47.59
N VAL A 330 6.39 -45.10 48.82
CA VAL A 330 7.73 -45.27 49.41
C VAL A 330 8.53 -46.34 48.65
N GLU A 331 7.91 -47.46 48.28
CA GLU A 331 8.54 -48.52 47.46
C GLU A 331 9.02 -47.96 46.11
N LYS A 332 8.28 -47.04 45.50
CA LYS A 332 8.63 -46.43 44.21
C LYS A 332 9.52 -45.19 44.32
N GLY A 333 10.17 -44.98 45.47
CA GLY A 333 10.99 -43.81 45.75
C GLY A 333 12.06 -43.51 44.70
N ASP A 334 12.72 -44.53 44.16
CA ASP A 334 13.78 -44.35 43.15
C ASP A 334 13.27 -43.69 41.85
N GLY A 335 12.03 -44.02 41.44
CA GLY A 335 11.42 -43.41 40.25
C GLY A 335 11.09 -41.93 40.46
N LEU A 336 10.67 -41.57 41.68
CA LEU A 336 10.38 -40.19 42.05
C LEU A 336 11.66 -39.35 42.20
N GLU A 337 12.73 -39.93 42.76
CA GLU A 337 14.03 -39.26 42.84
C GLU A 337 14.59 -38.98 41.44
N LYS A 338 14.47 -39.93 40.51
CA LYS A 338 14.84 -39.71 39.10
C LYS A 338 14.07 -38.54 38.46
N ILE A 339 12.77 -38.42 38.72
CA ILE A 339 11.98 -37.25 38.27
C ILE A 339 12.54 -35.98 38.89
N LYS A 340 12.78 -35.97 40.20
CA LYS A 340 13.31 -34.81 40.94
C LYS A 340 14.62 -34.30 40.33
N GLU A 341 15.56 -35.21 40.05
CA GLU A 341 16.83 -34.88 39.42
C GLU A 341 16.65 -34.34 37.99
N THR A 342 15.77 -34.97 37.21
CA THR A 342 15.53 -34.58 35.80
C THR A 342 14.80 -33.23 35.68
N VAL A 343 13.91 -32.91 36.62
CA VAL A 343 13.12 -31.66 36.64
C VAL A 343 13.94 -30.47 37.10
N LYS A 344 14.94 -30.68 37.97
CA LYS A 344 15.70 -29.59 38.61
C LYS A 344 16.32 -28.62 37.59
N GLY A 345 17.02 -29.16 36.59
CA GLY A 345 17.69 -28.33 35.56
C GLY A 345 16.71 -27.48 34.74
N PRO A 346 15.73 -28.09 34.03
CA PRO A 346 14.73 -27.36 33.27
C PRO A 346 13.91 -26.38 34.11
N LYS A 347 13.61 -26.73 35.37
CA LYS A 347 12.90 -25.85 36.29
C LYS A 347 13.74 -24.60 36.61
N GLU A 348 14.99 -24.78 37.04
CA GLU A 348 15.88 -23.65 37.34
C GLU A 348 16.07 -22.76 36.11
N GLU A 349 16.19 -23.35 34.92
CA GLU A 349 16.25 -22.60 33.66
C GLU A 349 14.99 -21.76 33.43
N ILE A 350 13.81 -22.36 33.47
CA ILE A 350 12.53 -21.65 33.27
C ILE A 350 12.28 -20.59 34.37
N ASP A 351 12.58 -20.89 35.62
CA ASP A 351 12.44 -19.95 36.72
C ASP A 351 13.39 -18.76 36.54
N ASN A 352 14.65 -19.00 36.19
CA ASN A 352 15.61 -17.94 35.91
C ASN A 352 15.20 -17.07 34.72
N LEU A 353 14.62 -17.67 33.68
CA LEU A 353 14.16 -16.94 32.50
C LEU A 353 12.89 -16.11 32.77
N THR A 354 12.01 -16.62 33.63
CA THR A 354 10.71 -15.97 33.92
C THR A 354 10.75 -15.05 35.13
N ASP A 355 11.80 -15.10 35.96
CA ASP A 355 11.96 -14.20 37.09
C ASP A 355 12.26 -12.77 36.61
N LYS A 356 11.38 -11.84 36.98
CA LYS A 356 11.53 -10.41 36.67
C LYS A 356 12.66 -9.75 37.47
N ASN A 357 13.07 -10.36 38.59
CA ASN A 357 14.14 -9.85 39.44
C ASN A 357 15.52 -10.40 39.07
N ASN A 358 15.60 -11.32 38.10
CA ASN A 358 16.88 -11.86 37.67
C ASN A 358 17.62 -10.84 36.80
N GLU A 359 18.66 -10.23 37.35
CA GLU A 359 19.49 -9.21 36.70
C GLU A 359 20.09 -9.69 35.37
N ILE A 360 20.45 -10.98 35.26
CA ILE A 360 21.01 -11.54 34.02
C ILE A 360 19.93 -11.59 32.93
N ALA A 361 18.73 -12.04 33.27
CA ALA A 361 17.61 -12.09 32.34
C ALA A 361 17.22 -10.67 31.89
N GLU A 362 17.21 -9.71 32.82
CA GLU A 362 16.87 -8.31 32.53
C GLU A 362 17.93 -7.61 31.66
N ASN A 363 19.21 -7.87 31.91
CA ASN A 363 20.31 -7.38 31.07
C ASN A 363 20.21 -7.93 29.64
N LYS A 364 19.89 -9.23 29.49
CA LYS A 364 19.69 -9.85 28.17
C LYS A 364 18.49 -9.24 27.43
N LYS A 365 17.37 -9.03 28.12
CA LYS A 365 16.20 -8.32 27.57
C LYS A 365 16.58 -6.90 27.13
N THR A 366 17.31 -6.16 27.95
CA THR A 366 17.77 -4.80 27.64
C THR A 366 18.67 -4.76 26.40
N VAL A 367 19.62 -5.69 26.29
CA VAL A 367 20.47 -5.83 25.10
C VAL A 367 19.64 -6.17 23.86
N ALA A 368 18.67 -7.08 23.99
CA ALA A 368 17.80 -7.48 22.89
C ALA A 368 16.90 -6.32 22.42
N VAL A 369 16.35 -5.55 23.36
CA VAL A 369 15.61 -4.30 23.13
C VAL A 369 16.47 -3.26 22.39
N GLY A 370 17.73 -3.08 22.83
CA GLY A 370 18.68 -2.20 22.15
C GLY A 370 18.94 -2.61 20.69
N LYS A 371 19.06 -3.92 20.42
CA LYS A 371 19.21 -4.46 19.06
C LYS A 371 17.97 -4.20 18.19
N ILE A 372 16.76 -4.33 18.75
CA ILE A 372 15.51 -4.03 18.04
C ILE A 372 15.42 -2.55 17.68
N ASN A 373 15.67 -1.66 18.65
CA ASN A 373 15.68 -0.22 18.40
C ASN A 373 16.66 0.12 17.27
N LYS A 374 17.88 -0.43 17.33
CA LYS A 374 18.87 -0.26 16.27
C LYS A 374 18.36 -0.77 14.92
N THR A 375 17.77 -1.97 14.88
CA THR A 375 17.21 -2.55 13.64
C THR A 375 16.12 -1.66 13.03
N ILE A 376 15.24 -1.11 13.86
CA ILE A 376 14.19 -0.19 13.40
C ILE A 376 14.81 1.09 12.83
N TYR A 377 15.79 1.68 13.51
CA TYR A 377 16.48 2.88 12.99
C TYR A 377 17.25 2.61 11.70
N ASP A 378 17.97 1.48 11.62
CA ASP A 378 18.69 1.08 10.41
C ASP A 378 17.71 0.89 9.22
N GLU A 379 16.52 0.34 9.44
CA GLU A 379 15.48 0.22 8.40
C GLU A 379 14.79 1.56 8.08
N ILE A 380 14.67 2.49 9.03
CA ILE A 380 14.22 3.87 8.76
C ILE A 380 15.21 4.56 7.84
N ASP A 381 16.50 4.55 8.19
CA ASP A 381 17.56 5.19 7.40
C ASP A 381 17.63 4.60 5.99
N LYS A 382 17.46 3.27 5.87
CA LYS A 382 17.39 2.58 4.58
C LYS A 382 16.18 3.02 3.76
N GLU A 383 15.00 3.13 4.35
CA GLU A 383 13.80 3.57 3.63
C GLU A 383 13.88 5.05 3.24
N ASP A 384 14.46 5.91 4.08
CA ASP A 384 14.72 7.31 3.77
C ASP A 384 15.70 7.45 2.60
N ASN A 385 16.75 6.63 2.54
CA ASN A 385 17.65 6.57 1.38
C ASN A 385 16.93 6.14 0.10
N LEU A 386 16.05 5.13 0.18
CA LEU A 386 15.24 4.69 -0.98
C LEU A 386 14.26 5.76 -1.45
N LEU A 387 13.66 6.53 -0.54
CA LEU A 387 12.83 7.68 -0.90
C LEU A 387 13.67 8.77 -1.56
N ALA A 388 14.88 9.04 -1.07
CA ALA A 388 15.78 10.01 -1.68
C ALA A 388 16.18 9.60 -3.10
N GLU A 389 16.52 8.34 -3.32
CA GLU A 389 16.83 7.77 -4.64
C GLU A 389 15.64 7.86 -5.60
N GLU A 390 14.44 7.45 -5.16
CA GLU A 390 13.24 7.51 -5.99
C GLU A 390 12.87 8.97 -6.32
N LYS A 391 13.06 9.91 -5.39
CA LYS A 391 12.88 11.34 -5.64
C LYS A 391 13.84 11.85 -6.72
N VAL A 392 15.12 11.46 -6.68
CA VAL A 392 16.10 11.81 -7.73
C VAL A 392 15.70 11.20 -9.08
N LYS A 393 15.18 9.97 -9.08
CA LYS A 393 14.72 9.31 -10.31
C LYS A 393 13.52 10.03 -10.93
N ILE A 394 12.50 10.37 -10.14
CA ILE A 394 11.34 11.14 -10.61
C ILE A 394 11.76 12.51 -11.13
N GLN A 395 12.71 13.18 -10.46
CA GLN A 395 13.21 14.47 -10.91
C GLN A 395 13.90 14.36 -12.28
N LYS A 396 14.74 13.33 -12.49
CA LYS A 396 15.37 13.05 -13.80
C LYS A 396 14.33 12.73 -14.88
N GLU A 397 13.30 11.95 -14.57
CA GLU A 397 12.20 11.66 -15.49
C GLU A 397 11.45 12.94 -15.90
N LYS A 398 11.19 13.85 -14.95
CA LYS A 398 10.56 15.16 -15.22
C LYS A 398 11.44 16.08 -16.06
N GLU A 399 12.73 16.17 -15.75
CA GLU A 399 13.69 16.97 -16.53
C GLU A 399 13.84 16.44 -17.95
N GLU A 400 13.89 15.12 -18.13
CA GLU A 400 13.94 14.51 -19.45
C GLU A 400 12.64 14.74 -20.23
N ALA A 401 11.48 14.61 -19.58
CA ALA A 401 10.19 14.90 -20.20
C ALA A 401 10.10 16.37 -20.65
N ALA A 402 10.52 17.31 -19.80
CA ALA A 402 10.57 18.73 -20.14
C ALA A 402 11.55 19.02 -21.30
N ARG A 403 12.70 18.32 -21.34
CA ARG A 403 13.65 18.40 -22.45
C ARG A 403 13.04 17.91 -23.76
N ARG A 404 12.34 16.77 -23.73
CA ARG A 404 11.64 16.20 -24.89
C ARG A 404 10.53 17.15 -25.40
N GLU A 405 9.73 17.72 -24.49
CA GLU A 405 8.66 18.68 -24.84
C GLU A 405 9.23 19.98 -25.43
N LYS A 406 10.35 20.49 -24.90
CA LYS A 406 11.02 21.67 -25.45
C LYS A 406 11.61 21.40 -26.84
N GLU A 407 12.20 20.22 -27.03
CA GLU A 407 12.73 19.82 -28.33
C GLU A 407 11.60 19.64 -29.36
N GLU A 408 10.48 19.04 -28.97
CA GLU A 408 9.29 18.89 -29.81
C GLU A 408 8.70 20.25 -30.20
N ARG A 409 8.57 21.18 -29.24
CA ARG A 409 8.14 22.56 -29.53
C ARG A 409 9.07 23.26 -30.51
N ARG A 410 10.39 23.07 -30.37
CA ARG A 410 11.37 23.61 -31.32
C ARG A 410 11.18 23.01 -32.72
N ARG A 411 10.96 21.70 -32.82
CA ARG A 411 10.68 21.04 -34.12
C ARG A 411 9.40 21.57 -34.77
N GLN A 412 8.32 21.72 -33.99
CA GLN A 412 7.06 22.28 -34.48
C GLN A 412 7.18 23.74 -34.91
N GLU A 413 8.00 24.54 -34.22
CA GLU A 413 8.25 25.93 -34.59
C GLU A 413 9.13 26.01 -35.84
N GLU A 414 10.20 25.22 -35.94
CA GLU A 414 11.03 25.12 -37.15
C GLU A 414 10.21 24.64 -38.36
N GLU A 415 9.28 23.70 -38.17
CA GLU A 415 8.37 23.26 -39.21
C GLU A 415 7.39 24.36 -39.64
N ARG A 416 6.79 25.08 -38.66
CA ARG A 416 5.94 26.25 -38.94
C ARG A 416 6.70 27.34 -39.69
N GLN A 417 7.94 27.61 -39.33
CA GLN A 417 8.80 28.58 -40.04
C GLN A 417 9.12 28.13 -41.47
N LYS A 418 9.41 26.84 -41.69
CA LYS A 418 9.62 26.29 -43.03
C LYS A 418 8.36 26.38 -43.89
N GLN A 419 7.19 26.05 -43.33
CA GLN A 419 5.91 26.16 -44.02
C GLN A 419 5.58 27.62 -44.37
N ALA A 420 5.79 28.55 -43.44
CA ALA A 420 5.59 29.98 -43.68
C ALA A 420 6.53 30.52 -44.77
N ALA A 421 7.82 30.15 -44.74
CA ALA A 421 8.79 30.53 -45.75
C ALA A 421 8.45 29.94 -47.14
N ALA A 422 8.00 28.68 -47.19
CA ALA A 422 7.54 28.06 -48.43
C ALA A 422 6.29 28.76 -49.00
N ALA A 423 5.32 29.09 -48.15
CA ALA A 423 4.12 29.84 -48.55
C ALA A 423 4.44 31.26 -49.03
N GLU A 424 5.38 31.95 -48.38
CA GLU A 424 5.84 33.27 -48.82
C GLU A 424 6.56 33.19 -50.18
N ALA A 425 7.45 32.21 -50.36
CA ALA A 425 8.13 31.98 -51.64
C ALA A 425 7.14 31.66 -52.76
N GLU A 426 6.11 30.84 -52.49
CA GLU A 426 5.04 30.56 -53.45
C GLU A 426 4.23 31.82 -53.77
N ALA A 427 3.86 32.62 -52.77
CA ALA A 427 3.15 33.88 -52.98
C ALA A 427 3.97 34.88 -53.81
N GLN A 428 5.28 34.95 -53.61
CA GLN A 428 6.19 35.76 -54.44
C GLN A 428 6.21 35.25 -55.88
N ARG A 429 6.32 33.94 -56.11
CA ARG A 429 6.27 33.34 -57.46
C ARG A 429 4.95 33.64 -58.17
N ILE A 430 3.82 33.58 -57.46
CA ILE A 430 2.51 33.93 -58.02
C ILE A 430 2.47 35.43 -58.41
N LYS A 431 2.99 36.33 -57.56
CA LYS A 431 3.05 37.77 -57.87
C LYS A 431 3.94 38.07 -59.07
N GLU A 432 5.14 37.47 -59.13
CA GLU A 432 6.05 37.62 -60.27
C GLU A 432 5.45 37.09 -61.57
N GLU A 433 4.77 35.94 -61.53
CA GLU A 433 4.08 35.40 -62.71
C GLU A 433 2.92 36.30 -63.16
N GLN A 434 2.15 36.86 -62.22
CA GLN A 434 1.10 37.83 -62.53
C GLN A 434 1.67 39.12 -63.13
N GLU A 435 2.79 39.64 -62.62
CA GLU A 435 3.47 40.79 -63.21
C GLU A 435 3.99 40.47 -64.60
N ARG A 436 4.59 39.30 -64.81
CA ARG A 436 5.06 38.88 -66.13
C ARG A 436 3.91 38.83 -67.13
N LYS A 437 2.77 38.22 -66.75
CA LYS A 437 1.55 38.20 -67.58
C LYS A 437 1.04 39.60 -67.89
N LYS A 438 1.02 40.52 -66.90
CA LYS A 438 0.62 41.92 -67.13
C LYS A 438 1.56 42.65 -68.09
N ARG A 439 2.88 42.47 -67.97
CA ARG A 439 3.87 43.07 -68.87
C ARG A 439 3.78 42.48 -70.28
N GLU A 440 3.59 41.17 -70.41
CA GLU A 440 3.35 40.51 -71.70
C GLU A 440 2.06 41.01 -72.37
N GLU A 441 0.98 41.17 -71.60
CA GLU A 441 -0.29 41.71 -72.11
C GLU A 441 -0.17 43.19 -72.52
N GLN A 442 0.53 44.02 -71.73
CA GLN A 442 0.82 45.41 -72.08
C GLN A 442 1.69 45.49 -73.34
N ALA A 443 2.78 44.72 -73.42
CA ALA A 443 3.64 44.67 -74.60
C ALA A 443 2.92 44.13 -75.84
N LYS A 444 1.89 43.30 -75.67
CA LYS A 444 1.01 42.87 -76.75
C LYS A 444 0.07 44.00 -77.18
N LYS A 445 -0.57 44.70 -76.23
CA LYS A 445 -1.42 45.87 -76.51
C LYS A 445 -0.64 46.98 -77.21
N GLU A 446 0.59 47.28 -76.76
CA GLU A 446 1.47 48.26 -77.39
C GLU A 446 1.86 47.83 -78.81
N ARG A 447 2.16 46.54 -79.04
CA ARG A 447 2.42 46.03 -80.39
C ARG A 447 1.19 46.09 -81.29
N ASP A 448 0.01 45.76 -80.77
CA ASP A 448 -1.25 45.83 -81.52
C ASP A 448 -1.64 47.30 -81.81
N GLU A 449 -1.41 48.22 -80.88
CA GLU A 449 -1.60 49.66 -81.10
C GLU A 449 -0.59 50.24 -82.08
N GLN A 450 0.69 49.86 -81.97
CA GLN A 450 1.72 50.30 -82.90
C GLN A 450 1.43 49.76 -84.31
N ALA A 451 1.05 48.48 -84.44
CA ALA A 451 0.60 47.92 -85.71
C ALA A 451 -0.64 48.63 -86.26
N LYS A 452 -1.57 49.08 -85.41
CA LYS A 452 -2.70 49.92 -85.84
C LYS A 452 -2.25 51.30 -86.30
N ARG A 453 -1.31 51.95 -85.61
CA ARG A 453 -0.76 53.26 -86.01
C ARG A 453 0.03 53.15 -87.30
N ASP A 454 0.86 52.12 -87.44
CA ASP A 454 1.61 51.83 -88.65
C ASP A 454 0.65 51.51 -89.81
N ALA A 455 -0.42 50.74 -89.58
CA ALA A 455 -1.46 50.49 -90.59
C ALA A 455 -2.29 51.75 -90.92
N GLU A 456 -2.55 52.64 -89.96
CA GLU A 456 -3.24 53.91 -90.19
C GLU A 456 -2.33 54.92 -90.90
N GLU A 457 -1.03 54.93 -90.58
CA GLU A 457 -0.03 55.76 -91.24
C GLU A 457 0.26 55.24 -92.65
N GLU A 458 0.34 53.93 -92.85
CA GLU A 458 0.41 53.31 -94.17
C GLU A 458 -0.88 53.54 -94.96
N ALA A 459 -2.05 53.53 -94.31
CA ALA A 459 -3.30 53.95 -94.96
C ALA A 459 -3.30 55.45 -95.31
N LYS A 460 -2.73 56.32 -94.46
CA LYS A 460 -2.59 57.77 -94.75
C LYS A 460 -1.58 58.02 -95.86
N ARG A 461 -0.44 57.32 -95.87
CA ARG A 461 0.55 57.36 -96.95
C ARG A 461 -0.01 56.75 -98.24
N ALA A 462 -0.83 55.71 -98.16
CA ALA A 462 -1.56 55.18 -99.31
C ALA A 462 -2.63 56.16 -99.81
N VAL A 463 -3.29 56.91 -98.93
CA VAL A 463 -4.25 57.98 -99.30
C VAL A 463 -3.53 59.21 -99.85
N GLU A 464 -2.35 59.57 -99.34
CA GLU A 464 -1.54 60.71 -99.78
C GLU A 464 -0.77 60.41 -101.07
N GLU A 465 -0.22 59.20 -101.22
CA GLU A 465 0.35 58.69 -102.46
C GLU A 465 -0.75 58.48 -103.51
N LYS A 466 -1.95 58.05 -103.11
CA LYS A 466 -3.12 58.04 -103.99
C LYS A 466 -3.58 59.47 -104.30
N ALA A 467 -3.48 60.45 -103.41
CA ALA A 467 -3.80 61.86 -103.69
C ALA A 467 -2.76 62.52 -104.61
N LEU A 468 -1.47 62.16 -104.52
CA LEU A 468 -0.41 62.60 -105.45
C LEU A 468 -0.53 61.90 -106.81
N ARG A 469 -0.80 60.59 -106.83
CA ARG A 469 -1.09 59.85 -108.07
C ARG A 469 -2.43 60.25 -108.69
N ASP A 470 -3.41 60.71 -107.91
CA ASP A 470 -4.69 61.23 -108.39
C ASP A 470 -4.59 62.71 -108.80
N ALA A 471 -3.67 63.50 -108.24
CA ALA A 471 -3.32 64.84 -108.74
C ALA A 471 -2.53 64.79 -110.08
N GLU A 472 -1.74 63.73 -110.29
CA GLU A 472 -1.02 63.48 -111.54
C GLU A 472 -1.89 62.79 -112.60
N LYS A 473 -2.85 61.94 -112.18
CA LYS A 473 -3.82 61.27 -113.08
C LYS A 473 -5.11 62.07 -113.33
N ALA A 474 -5.37 63.15 -112.58
CA ALA A 474 -6.50 64.09 -112.84
C ALA A 474 -6.23 65.11 -113.97
N LYS A 475 -5.01 65.16 -114.54
CA LYS A 475 -4.72 65.86 -115.81
C LYS A 475 -4.87 64.99 -117.05
N ALA A 476 -5.18 63.70 -116.91
CA ALA A 476 -5.33 62.79 -118.05
C ALA A 476 -6.65 62.01 -117.97
N ALA A 477 -7.70 62.63 -118.53
CA ALA A 477 -8.93 62.01 -119.02
C ALA A 477 -9.81 61.28 -117.98
N ALA A 478 -10.93 61.87 -117.57
CA ALA A 478 -12.17 61.88 -118.35
C ALA A 478 -12.71 60.47 -118.70
N LYS A 479 -13.94 60.22 -118.22
CA LYS A 479 -14.99 59.32 -118.74
C LYS A 479 -15.22 57.99 -117.99
N LYS A 480 -16.37 58.01 -117.29
CA LYS A 480 -17.48 57.02 -117.34
C LYS A 480 -17.44 55.79 -116.40
N LYS A 481 -18.52 55.75 -115.59
CA LYS A 481 -19.47 54.65 -115.25
C LYS A 481 -18.89 53.42 -114.52
N ARG A 482 -19.35 53.09 -113.29
CA ARG A 482 -20.63 52.50 -112.81
C ARG A 482 -20.63 50.96 -112.86
N ASP A 483 -21.17 50.39 -111.77
CA ASP A 483 -21.63 49.01 -111.53
C ASP A 483 -20.53 48.01 -111.08
N GLY A 484 -20.68 47.17 -110.06
CA GLY A 484 -21.80 46.87 -109.16
C GLY A 484 -21.50 45.59 -108.35
N ALA A 485 -22.26 45.38 -107.26
CA ALA A 485 -22.53 44.12 -106.55
C ALA A 485 -21.29 43.37 -105.94
N VAL A 486 -21.34 42.47 -104.96
CA VAL A 486 -22.35 41.58 -104.37
C VAL A 486 -21.96 41.35 -102.88
N SER A 487 -22.95 41.02 -102.04
CA SER A 487 -22.84 40.38 -100.70
C SER A 487 -22.16 38.98 -100.77
N PRO A 488 -22.30 38.02 -99.82
CA PRO A 488 -22.60 38.03 -98.38
C PRO A 488 -21.66 37.06 -97.57
N ALA A 489 -22.05 36.83 -96.30
CA ALA A 489 -22.09 35.51 -95.63
C ALA A 489 -20.85 34.99 -94.88
N LEU A 490 -21.06 34.68 -93.58
CA LEU A 490 -20.96 33.36 -92.89
C LEU A 490 -19.53 32.79 -92.84
N VAL A 491 -18.97 32.22 -91.78
CA VAL A 491 -19.38 31.20 -90.78
C VAL A 491 -18.16 31.14 -89.82
N HIS A 492 -18.19 30.87 -88.52
CA HIS A 492 -18.56 29.62 -87.85
C HIS A 492 -18.40 29.80 -86.32
N SER A 493 -19.43 29.40 -85.58
CA SER A 493 -19.34 28.86 -84.21
C SER A 493 -19.02 27.36 -84.31
N PRO A 494 -18.39 26.74 -83.30
CA PRO A 494 -19.12 25.96 -82.28
C PRO A 494 -18.48 26.15 -80.87
N LEU A 495 -19.11 26.03 -79.69
CA LEU A 495 -20.25 25.26 -79.18
C LEU A 495 -20.12 23.74 -79.34
N LEU A 496 -19.29 23.12 -78.50
CA LEU A 496 -19.41 21.75 -77.99
C LEU A 496 -18.51 21.63 -76.74
N LEU A 497 -19.04 21.53 -75.51
CA LEU A 497 -19.63 20.34 -74.85
C LEU A 497 -18.58 19.32 -74.36
N LEU A 498 -18.43 19.25 -73.02
CA LEU A 498 -18.21 18.07 -72.16
C LEU A 498 -17.91 18.63 -70.75
N VAL A 499 -18.80 18.63 -69.73
CA VAL A 499 -19.54 17.51 -69.08
C VAL A 499 -18.57 16.44 -68.55
N LEU A 500 -18.74 16.09 -67.26
CA LEU A 500 -17.93 15.22 -66.35
C LEU A 500 -16.89 16.05 -65.55
N CYS A 501 -16.98 16.30 -64.24
CA CYS A 501 -17.42 15.44 -63.14
C CYS A 501 -18.03 16.27 -61.98
N VAL A 502 -19.36 16.19 -61.86
CA VAL A 502 -20.02 16.09 -60.56
C VAL A 502 -20.08 14.57 -60.27
N LEU A 503 -19.99 14.17 -58.99
CA LEU A 503 -20.11 12.82 -58.41
C LEU A 503 -18.81 12.00 -58.18
N GLY A 504 -18.51 11.80 -56.90
CA GLY A 504 -17.55 10.85 -56.32
C GLY A 504 -16.77 11.52 -55.20
N CYS A 505 -16.97 11.30 -53.90
CA CYS A 505 -17.54 10.16 -53.21
C CYS A 505 -18.18 10.59 -51.88
N THR A 506 -19.43 10.21 -51.68
CA THR A 506 -19.88 9.73 -50.36
C THR A 506 -19.33 8.32 -50.13
N PHE A 507 -19.21 7.92 -48.86
CA PHE A 507 -18.83 6.59 -48.34
C PHE A 507 -17.33 6.22 -48.38
N VAL A 508 -16.71 6.05 -47.21
CA VAL A 508 -16.52 4.74 -46.53
C VAL A 508 -15.79 4.96 -45.18
N CYS A 509 -16.34 4.31 -44.15
CA CYS A 509 -15.89 4.13 -42.75
C CYS A 509 -16.19 5.25 -41.75
#